data_AF-A0A1V6I7X1-F1
#
_entry.id   AF-A0A1V6I7X1-F1
#
_cell.length_a   1.000
_cell.length_b   1.000
_cell.length_c   1.000
_cell.angle_alpha   90.00
_cell.angle_beta   90.00
_cell.angle_gamma   90.00
#
_symmetry.space_group_name_H-M   'P 1'
#
loop_
_entity.id
_entity.type
_entity.pdbx_description
1 polymer ?
#
loop_
_entity_poly.entity_id
_entity_poly.type
_entity_poly.pdbx_seq_one_letter_code
_entity_poly.pdbx_strand_id
1 'polypeptide(L)'
;MFSIIKHKDNYYYSAVGASGAVSAVVFACIFFAPWNKVYFFGLLPIPGIVFGAIYLIYSYQMAKRGKDNVGHGAHFWGAVYGFVFPLVCKPELWEYFYLRLINFN
;
A
#
# COMPACT_ATOMS: atom_id res chain seq x y z
N MET A 1 -1.38 3.99 11.20
CA MET A 1 -2.05 4.36 12.48
C MET A 1 -1.06 4.86 13.54
N PHE A 2 0.06 4.18 13.78
CA PHE A 2 1.07 4.59 14.80
C PHE A 2 1.69 5.99 14.61
N SER A 3 1.97 6.44 13.38
CA SER A 3 2.54 7.79 13.14
C SER A 3 1.56 8.95 13.37
N ILE A 4 0.25 8.71 13.19
CA ILE A 4 -0.80 9.72 13.46
C ILE A 4 -0.86 10.00 14.96
N ILE A 5 -0.78 8.93 15.78
CA ILE A 5 -0.78 9.04 17.23
C ILE A 5 0.50 9.73 17.74
N LYS A 6 1.65 9.48 17.09
CA LYS A 6 2.96 10.03 17.49
C LYS A 6 3.13 11.53 17.19
N HIS A 7 2.39 12.08 16.23
CA HIS A 7 2.54 13.47 15.77
C HIS A 7 1.21 14.26 15.76
N LYS A 8 0.24 13.82 16.57
CA LYS A 8 -1.10 14.42 16.69
C LYS A 8 -1.07 15.91 17.05
N ASP A 9 -0.04 16.36 17.76
CA ASP A 9 0.04 17.72 18.30
C ASP A 9 0.94 18.67 17.48
N ASN A 10 1.41 18.26 16.31
CA ASN A 10 2.24 19.11 15.45
C ASN A 10 1.45 19.65 14.23
N TYR A 11 0.83 20.81 14.40
CA TYR A 11 -0.02 21.48 13.41
C TYR A 11 0.69 21.85 12.08
N TYR A 12 2.02 21.94 12.07
CA TYR A 12 2.82 22.20 10.85
C TYR A 12 3.23 20.92 10.10
N TYR A 13 2.82 19.74 10.58
CA TYR A 13 3.29 18.44 10.10
C TYR A 13 2.26 17.79 9.15
N SER A 14 2.09 18.38 7.96
CA SER A 14 1.13 17.96 6.92
C SER A 14 1.61 16.77 6.05
N ALA A 15 2.87 16.37 6.17
CA ALA A 15 3.51 15.38 5.29
C ALA A 15 3.32 13.90 5.69
N VAL A 16 2.75 13.58 6.85
CA VAL A 16 2.69 12.19 7.38
C VAL A 16 1.59 11.33 6.75
N GLY A 17 0.65 11.96 6.06
CA GLY A 17 -0.54 11.29 5.52
C GLY A 17 -0.53 11.09 4.01
N ALA A 18 0.07 12.01 3.25
CA ALA A 18 -0.04 12.02 1.79
C ALA A 18 0.59 10.77 1.16
N SER A 19 1.80 10.41 1.55
CA SER A 19 2.47 9.22 0.99
C SER A 19 1.79 7.91 1.40
N GLY A 20 1.24 7.83 2.62
CA GLY A 20 0.40 6.71 3.05
C GLY A 20 -0.92 6.61 2.27
N ALA A 21 -1.55 7.75 1.95
CA ALA A 21 -2.74 7.80 1.10
C ALA A 21 -2.42 7.37 -0.33
N VAL A 22 -1.27 7.79 -0.88
CA VAL A 22 -0.78 7.30 -2.18
C VAL A 22 -0.59 5.78 -2.15
N SER A 23 0.03 5.23 -1.10
CA SER A 23 0.15 3.78 -0.92
C SER A 23 -1.22 3.09 -0.87
N ALA A 24 -2.21 3.69 -0.21
CA ALA A 24 -3.57 3.14 -0.14
C ALA A 24 -4.22 3.10 -1.53
N VAL A 25 -4.12 4.17 -2.33
CA VAL A 25 -4.66 4.19 -3.69
C VAL A 25 -3.97 3.16 -4.57
N VAL A 26 -2.63 3.06 -4.51
CA VAL A 26 -1.87 2.06 -5.27
C VAL A 26 -2.31 0.64 -4.91
N PHE A 27 -2.46 0.32 -3.62
CA PHE A 27 -2.86 -1.02 -3.19
C PHE A 27 -4.33 -1.33 -3.46
N ALA A 28 -5.22 -0.34 -3.46
CA ALA A 28 -6.58 -0.50 -3.97
C ALA A 28 -6.58 -0.82 -5.47
N CYS A 29 -5.75 -0.14 -6.27
CA CYS A 29 -5.58 -0.48 -7.70
C CYS A 29 -5.05 -1.91 -7.89
N ILE A 30 -4.07 -2.33 -7.08
CA ILE A 30 -3.55 -3.71 -7.10
C ILE A 30 -4.65 -4.72 -6.74
N PHE A 31 -5.51 -4.41 -5.77
CA PHE A 31 -6.66 -5.25 -5.45
C PHE A 31 -7.60 -5.43 -6.65
N PHE A 32 -7.93 -4.35 -7.37
CA PHE A 32 -8.86 -4.47 -8.51
C PHE A 32 -8.21 -5.01 -9.79
N ALA A 33 -6.89 -4.91 -9.93
CA ALA A 33 -6.15 -5.34 -11.11
C ALA A 33 -4.75 -5.88 -10.73
N PRO A 34 -4.66 -7.08 -10.12
CA PRO A 34 -3.43 -7.61 -9.55
C PRO A 34 -2.29 -7.77 -10.55
N TRP A 35 -2.62 -8.00 -11.82
CA TRP A 35 -1.63 -8.22 -12.88
C TRP A 35 -1.31 -6.99 -13.71
N ASN A 36 -2.01 -5.86 -13.49
CA ASN A 36 -1.66 -4.61 -14.15
C ASN A 36 -0.25 -4.16 -13.73
N LYS A 37 0.49 -3.60 -14.68
CA LYS A 37 1.86 -3.15 -14.46
C LYS A 37 1.89 -1.89 -13.59
N VAL A 38 2.63 -1.94 -12.50
CA VAL A 38 3.12 -0.78 -11.77
C VAL A 38 4.49 -0.44 -12.33
N TYR A 39 4.66 0.81 -12.78
CA TYR A 39 5.94 1.28 -13.33
C TYR A 39 6.80 1.87 -12.22
N PHE A 40 7.72 1.08 -11.71
CA PHE A 40 8.65 1.54 -10.68
C PHE A 40 9.58 2.60 -11.27
N PHE A 41 9.53 3.81 -10.68
CA PHE A 41 10.15 5.03 -11.22
C PHE A 41 9.81 5.33 -12.69
N GLY A 42 8.63 4.90 -13.17
CA GLY A 42 8.21 5.11 -14.56
C GLY A 42 8.92 4.23 -15.60
N LEU A 43 9.87 3.38 -15.19
CA LEU A 43 10.76 2.66 -16.11
C LEU A 43 10.58 1.15 -16.05
N LEU A 44 10.54 0.57 -14.84
CA LEU A 44 10.52 -0.87 -14.66
C LEU A 44 9.08 -1.36 -14.46
N PRO A 45 8.46 -2.03 -15.45
CA PRO A 45 7.13 -2.60 -15.28
C PRO A 45 7.18 -3.83 -14.37
N ILE A 46 6.44 -3.80 -13.28
CA ILE A 46 6.31 -4.92 -12.34
C ILE A 46 4.82 -5.25 -12.20
N PRO A 47 4.40 -6.52 -12.30
CA PRO A 47 3.02 -6.88 -12.02
C PRO A 47 2.59 -6.39 -10.63
N GLY A 48 1.42 -5.79 -10.51
CA GLY A 48 0.97 -5.10 -9.30
C GLY A 48 1.03 -5.95 -8.04
N ILE A 49 0.63 -7.22 -8.11
CA ILE A 49 0.66 -8.15 -6.97
C ILE A 49 2.08 -8.47 -6.52
N VAL A 50 3.02 -8.58 -7.47
CA VAL A 50 4.45 -8.80 -7.20
C VAL A 50 5.04 -7.54 -6.55
N PHE A 51 4.75 -6.37 -7.11
CA PHE A 51 5.14 -5.09 -6.54
C PHE A 51 4.60 -4.93 -5.11
N GLY A 52 3.32 -5.26 -4.90
CA GLY A 52 2.66 -5.16 -3.60
C GLY A 52 3.32 -6.03 -2.53
N ALA A 53 3.65 -7.29 -2.85
CA ALA A 53 4.34 -8.18 -1.92
C ALA A 53 5.74 -7.65 -1.53
N ILE A 54 6.55 -7.26 -2.52
CA ILE A 54 7.89 -6.69 -2.31
C ILE A 54 7.78 -5.42 -1.46
N TYR A 55 6.84 -4.53 -1.81
CA TYR A 55 6.64 -3.27 -1.12
C TYR A 55 6.26 -3.45 0.34
N LEU A 56 5.36 -4.38 0.67
CA LEU A 56 4.96 -4.66 2.05
C LEU A 56 6.13 -5.21 2.87
N ILE A 57 6.88 -6.17 2.32
CA ILE A 57 8.04 -6.76 2.99
C ILE A 57 9.10 -5.68 3.26
N TYR A 58 9.44 -4.89 2.24
CA TYR A 58 10.42 -3.82 2.36
C TYR A 58 9.98 -2.77 3.38
N SER A 59 8.75 -2.27 3.28
CA SER A 59 8.21 -1.24 4.17
C SER A 59 8.16 -1.71 5.62
N TYR A 60 7.79 -2.96 5.86
CA TYR A 60 7.82 -3.56 7.21
C TYR A 60 9.24 -3.63 7.77
N GLN A 61 10.20 -4.13 6.99
CA GLN A 61 11.60 -4.24 7.41
C GLN A 61 12.21 -2.86 7.71
N MET A 62 11.96 -1.86 6.87
CA MET A 62 12.49 -0.52 7.07
C MET A 62 11.81 0.19 8.25
N ALA A 63 10.50 0.01 8.44
CA ALA A 63 9.79 0.51 9.61
C ALA A 63 10.37 -0.04 10.92
N LYS A 64 10.83 -1.30 10.93
CA LYS A 64 11.51 -1.90 12.10
C LYS A 64 12.93 -1.39 12.31
N ARG A 65 13.66 -1.06 11.23
CA ARG A 65 15.04 -0.57 11.31
C ARG A 65 15.14 0.89 11.74
N GLY A 66 14.17 1.73 11.36
CA GLY A 66 14.09 3.13 11.79
C GLY A 66 15.35 3.97 11.47
N LYS A 67 16.09 3.60 10.43
CA LYS A 67 17.42 4.15 10.11
C LYS A 67 17.39 5.38 9.20
N ASP A 68 16.24 5.74 8.64
CA ASP A 68 16.08 6.86 7.72
C ASP A 68 14.93 7.79 8.13
N ASN A 69 14.88 8.98 7.54
CA ASN A 69 13.83 9.99 7.79
C ASN A 69 12.55 9.72 6.97
N VAL A 70 12.27 8.47 6.62
CA VAL A 70 11.15 8.06 5.77
C VAL A 70 10.06 7.38 6.59
N GLY A 71 8.80 7.76 6.35
CA GLY A 71 7.62 7.23 7.04
C GLY A 71 7.21 5.81 6.63
N HIS A 72 8.11 4.83 6.66
CA HIS A 72 7.85 3.44 6.21
C HIS A 72 6.65 2.77 6.90
N GLY A 73 6.40 3.08 8.16
CA GLY A 73 5.21 2.61 8.87
C GLY A 73 3.91 3.19 8.32
N ALA A 74 3.90 4.46 7.89
CA ALA A 74 2.73 5.08 7.26
C ALA A 74 2.46 4.49 5.88
N HIS A 75 3.51 4.25 5.11
CA HIS A 75 3.47 3.55 3.81
C HIS A 75 2.90 2.13 3.95
N PHE A 76 3.42 1.35 4.88
CA PHE A 76 2.96 -0.02 5.12
C PHE A 76 1.47 -0.06 5.51
N TRP A 77 1.06 0.74 6.49
CA TRP A 77 -0.33 0.74 6.94
C TRP A 77 -1.29 1.35 5.91
N GLY A 78 -0.84 2.32 5.12
CA GLY A 78 -1.59 2.83 3.98
C GLY A 78 -1.83 1.76 2.92
N ALA A 79 -0.77 1.02 2.55
CA ALA A 79 -0.87 -0.11 1.63
C ALA A 79 -1.83 -1.21 2.13
N VAL A 80 -1.68 -1.65 3.38
CA VAL A 80 -2.57 -2.65 4.01
C VAL A 80 -4.01 -2.15 3.99
N TYR A 81 -4.24 -0.90 4.40
CA TYR A 81 -5.58 -0.30 4.39
C TYR A 81 -6.16 -0.26 2.97
N GLY A 82 -5.42 0.21 1.98
CA GLY A 82 -5.88 0.28 0.59
C GLY A 82 -6.28 -1.07 0.00
N PHE A 83 -5.58 -2.14 0.37
CA PHE A 83 -5.91 -3.49 -0.07
C PHE A 83 -7.12 -4.08 0.66
N VAL A 84 -7.23 -3.85 1.98
CA VAL A 84 -8.28 -4.44 2.82
C VAL A 84 -9.59 -3.64 2.77
N PHE A 85 -9.53 -2.33 2.58
CA PHE A 85 -10.70 -1.45 2.59
C PHE A 85 -11.81 -1.88 1.60
N PRO A 86 -11.51 -2.26 0.33
CA PRO A 86 -12.52 -2.82 -0.56
C PRO A 86 -13.31 -4.00 0.07
N LEU A 87 -12.61 -4.91 0.76
CA LEU A 87 -13.23 -6.06 1.43
C LEU A 87 -14.11 -5.66 2.61
N VAL A 88 -13.74 -4.61 3.34
CA VAL A 88 -14.57 -4.06 4.43
C VAL A 88 -15.85 -3.44 3.86
N CYS A 89 -15.76 -2.73 2.74
CA CYS A 89 -16.93 -2.13 2.10
C CYS A 89 -17.88 -3.15 1.48
N LYS A 90 -17.32 -4.18 0.83
CA LYS A 90 -18.07 -5.24 0.15
C LYS A 90 -17.27 -6.55 0.22
N PRO A 91 -17.57 -7.45 1.16
CA PRO A 91 -16.85 -8.71 1.33
C PRO A 91 -16.81 -9.59 0.08
N GLU A 92 -17.84 -9.50 -0.78
CA GLU A 92 -17.96 -10.25 -2.03
C GLU A 92 -16.85 -9.89 -3.04
N LEU A 93 -16.20 -8.74 -2.88
CA LEU A 93 -15.05 -8.36 -3.70
C LEU A 93 -13.85 -9.30 -3.52
N TRP A 94 -13.82 -10.11 -2.46
CA TRP A 94 -12.83 -11.18 -2.34
C TRP A 94 -12.86 -12.14 -3.54
N GLU A 95 -14.06 -12.56 -3.97
CA GLU A 95 -14.21 -13.46 -5.12
C GLU A 95 -13.73 -12.77 -6.41
N TYR A 96 -14.05 -11.48 -6.57
CA TYR A 96 -13.56 -10.68 -7.69
C TYR A 96 -12.02 -10.61 -7.74
N PHE A 97 -11.39 -10.29 -6.60
CA PHE A 97 -9.93 -10.28 -6.51
C PHE A 97 -9.34 -11.66 -6.81
N TYR A 98 -9.89 -12.71 -6.18
CA TYR A 98 -9.44 -14.09 -6.35
C TYR A 98 -9.53 -14.54 -7.81
N LEU A 99 -10.65 -14.29 -8.49
CA LEU A 99 -10.83 -14.61 -9.90
C LEU A 99 -9.81 -13.89 -10.77
N ARG A 100 -9.54 -12.60 -10.53
CA ARG A 100 -8.50 -11.88 -11.28
C ARG A 100 -7.10 -12.36 -10.95
N LEU A 101 -6.87 -12.83 -9.73
CA LEU A 101 -5.58 -13.36 -9.32
C LEU A 101 -5.28 -14.69 -10.03
N ILE A 102 -6.24 -15.62 -10.08
CA ILE A 102 -6.01 -16.94 -10.70
C ILE A 102 -6.11 -16.91 -12.23
N ASN A 103 -6.90 -16.00 -12.81
CA ASN A 103 -7.02 -15.86 -14.27
C ASN A 103 -5.95 -14.89 -14.79
N PHE A 104 -4.67 -15.28 -14.64
CA PHE A 104 -3.55 -14.63 -15.29
C PHE A 104 -3.53 -15.01 -16.78
N ASN A 105 -4.28 -14.27 -17.59
CA ASN A 105 -4.26 -14.33 -19.06
C ASN A 105 -3.86 -12.98 -19.64
#